data_AF-A0A4R2L5V0-F1
#
_entry.id   AF-A0A4R2L5V0-F1
#
_cell.length_a   1.000
_cell.length_b   1.000
_cell.length_c   1.000
_cell.angle_alpha   90.00
_cell.angle_beta   90.00
_cell.angle_gamma   90.00
#
_symmetry.space_group_name_H-M   'P 1'
#
loop_
_entity.id
_entity.type
_entity.pdbx_description
1 polymer ?
#
loop_
_entity_poly.entity_id
_entity_poly.type
_entity_poly.pdbx_seq_one_letter_code
_entity_poly.pdbx_strand_id
1 'polypeptide(L)'
;MKGFHRENQLFSLCGLNCGLCPMHLNKYCPGCGGGEGNQSCKIAKCSLEHDGVEYCFQYSEYPCEKYKHIDDFDSFITHRNRKADLKKAKEYRIKAP
;
A
#
# COMPACT_ATOMS: atom_id res chain seq x y z
N MET A 1 -5.80 3.61 -12.93
CA MET A 1 -5.77 4.99 -12.44
C MET A 1 -4.62 5.73 -13.11
N LYS A 2 -4.94 6.64 -14.04
CA LYS A 2 -3.92 7.50 -14.66
C LYS A 2 -3.26 8.38 -13.59
N GLY A 3 -1.94 8.51 -13.65
CA GLY A 3 -1.19 9.43 -12.78
C GLY A 3 -0.94 8.95 -11.35
N PHE A 4 -1.26 7.70 -11.00
CA PHE A 4 -0.90 7.15 -9.70
C PHE A 4 0.50 6.54 -9.74
N HIS A 5 1.46 7.31 -9.28
CA HIS A 5 2.87 6.93 -9.23
C HIS A 5 3.38 7.04 -7.80
N ARG A 6 4.20 6.07 -7.39
CA ARG A 6 4.85 6.05 -6.07
C ARG A 6 6.32 5.73 -6.23
N GLU A 7 7.16 6.45 -5.49
CA GLU A 7 8.61 6.23 -5.45
C GLU A 7 8.92 4.91 -4.74
N ASN A 8 8.24 4.62 -3.64
CA ASN A 8 8.41 3.35 -2.93
C ASN A 8 7.48 2.25 -3.44
N GLN A 9 8.01 1.38 -4.29
CA GLN A 9 7.31 0.20 -4.82
C GLN A 9 7.51 -1.08 -3.99
N LEU A 10 8.42 -1.06 -3.01
CA LEU A 10 8.70 -2.20 -2.13
C LEU A 10 7.72 -2.28 -0.95
N PHE A 11 7.05 -1.18 -0.63
CA PHE A 11 6.03 -1.13 0.41
C PHE A 11 4.80 -0.40 -0.10
N SER A 12 3.66 -1.09 -0.13
CA SER A 12 2.44 -0.55 -0.70
C SER A 12 1.79 0.47 0.24
N LEU A 13 1.02 1.39 -0.35
CA LEU A 13 0.17 2.37 0.33
C LEU A 13 -0.67 1.76 1.47
N CYS A 14 -1.22 0.56 1.26
CA CYS A 14 -2.06 -0.13 2.22
C CYS A 14 -1.29 -1.00 3.22
N GLY A 15 0.04 -1.10 3.13
CA GLY A 15 0.88 -1.85 4.05
C GLY A 15 1.33 -3.22 3.59
N LEU A 16 1.06 -3.60 2.34
CA LEU A 16 1.59 -4.85 1.79
C LEU A 16 3.07 -4.69 1.51
N ASN A 17 3.87 -5.62 2.03
CA ASN A 17 5.29 -5.66 1.76
C ASN A 17 5.57 -6.28 0.38
N CYS A 18 5.55 -5.45 -0.66
CA CYS A 18 5.86 -5.86 -2.03
C CYS A 18 7.28 -6.40 -2.17
N GLY A 19 8.23 -5.99 -1.32
CA GLY A 19 9.59 -6.54 -1.23
C GLY A 19 9.64 -8.01 -0.82
N LEU A 20 8.54 -8.56 -0.27
CA LEU A 20 8.39 -9.98 0.05
C LEU A 20 7.45 -10.71 -0.91
N CYS A 21 6.91 -10.04 -1.92
CA CYS A 21 5.92 -10.61 -2.83
C CYS A 21 6.59 -11.25 -4.05
N PRO A 22 6.44 -12.57 -4.29
CA PRO A 22 7.04 -13.23 -5.46
C PRO A 22 6.60 -12.61 -6.80
N MET A 23 5.35 -12.14 -6.90
CA MET A 23 4.86 -11.47 -8.10
C MET A 23 5.63 -10.18 -8.41
N HIS A 24 6.03 -9.43 -7.39
CA HIS A 24 6.82 -8.22 -7.57
C HIS A 24 8.29 -8.53 -7.84
N LEU A 25 8.88 -9.45 -7.06
CA LEU A 25 10.28 -9.84 -7.18
C LEU A 25 10.60 -10.44 -8.56
N ASN A 26 9.70 -11.27 -9.10
CA ASN A 26 9.83 -11.87 -10.43
C ASN A 26 9.33 -10.95 -11.56
N LYS A 27 9.08 -9.66 -11.28
CA LYS A 27 8.71 -8.62 -12.27
C LYS A 27 7.39 -8.86 -13.02
N TYR A 28 6.50 -9.71 -12.49
CA TYR A 28 5.14 -9.87 -12.99
C TYR A 28 4.18 -8.77 -12.52
N CYS A 29 4.46 -8.20 -11.34
CA CYS A 29 3.71 -7.08 -10.78
C CYS A 29 4.65 -5.88 -10.60
N PRO A 30 4.34 -4.71 -11.18
CA PRO A 30 5.20 -3.53 -11.06
C PRO A 30 5.12 -2.86 -9.67
N GLY A 31 4.31 -3.39 -8.75
CA GLY A 31 4.09 -2.79 -7.43
C GLY A 31 3.00 -1.71 -7.43
N CYS A 32 2.59 -1.30 -6.24
CA CYS A 32 1.56 -0.28 -6.06
C CYS A 32 2.10 1.10 -6.48
N GLY A 33 1.54 1.66 -7.56
CA GLY A 33 2.01 2.92 -8.15
C GLY A 33 3.19 2.75 -9.13
N GLY A 34 3.53 1.51 -9.51
CA GLY A 34 4.51 1.23 -10.56
C GLY A 34 3.85 0.88 -11.90
N GLY A 35 4.37 1.44 -13.00
CA GLY A 35 3.95 1.13 -14.37
C GLY A 35 2.43 1.16 -14.59
N GLU A 36 1.92 0.22 -15.38
CA GLU A 36 0.47 0.02 -15.58
C GLU A 36 -0.21 -0.79 -14.44
N GLY A 37 0.44 -0.96 -13.28
CA GLY A 37 -0.01 -1.84 -12.18
C GLY A 37 -1.42 -1.57 -11.65
N ASN A 38 -1.96 -2.43 -10.77
CA ASN A 38 -3.37 -2.49 -10.33
C ASN A 38 -4.19 -1.17 -10.44
N GLN A 39 -4.71 -0.91 -11.64
CA GLN A 39 -5.37 0.35 -12.00
C GLN A 39 -6.75 0.51 -11.36
N SER A 40 -7.29 -0.56 -10.76
CA SER A 40 -8.62 -0.63 -10.14
C SER A 40 -8.58 -0.58 -8.61
N CYS A 41 -7.41 -0.44 -7.99
CA CYS A 41 -7.28 -0.42 -6.53
C CYS A 41 -8.08 0.73 -5.88
N LYS A 42 -9.06 0.37 -5.04
CA LYS A 42 -9.91 1.33 -4.31
C LYS A 42 -9.13 2.16 -3.30
N ILE A 43 -8.10 1.58 -2.66
CA ILE A 43 -7.27 2.28 -1.68
C ILE A 43 -6.37 3.32 -2.37
N ALA A 44 -5.83 2.99 -3.54
CA ALA A 44 -5.08 3.94 -4.34
C ALA A 44 -5.97 5.12 -4.79
N LYS A 45 -7.21 4.85 -5.24
CA LYS A 45 -8.17 5.92 -5.56
C LYS A 45 -8.42 6.82 -4.36
N CYS A 46 -8.63 6.21 -3.20
CA CYS A 46 -8.84 6.91 -1.95
C CYS A 46 -7.65 7.82 -1.60
N SER A 47 -6.39 7.42 -1.82
CA SER A 47 -5.26 8.30 -1.52
C SER A 47 -5.21 9.52 -2.43
N LEU A 48 -5.55 9.39 -3.71
CA LEU A 48 -5.64 10.55 -4.61
C LEU A 48 -6.73 11.55 -4.18
N GLU A 49 -7.81 11.08 -3.56
CA GLU A 49 -8.88 11.93 -3.01
C GLU A 49 -8.44 12.65 -1.72
N HIS A 50 -7.38 12.18 -1.06
CA HIS A 50 -6.83 12.71 0.18
C HIS A 50 -5.41 13.22 -0.03
N ASP A 51 -5.24 14.19 -0.92
CA ASP A 51 -3.97 14.90 -1.19
C ASP A 51 -2.80 13.99 -1.61
N GLY A 52 -3.10 12.80 -2.14
CA GLY A 52 -2.07 11.88 -2.61
C GLY A 52 -1.19 11.31 -1.49
N VAL A 53 -1.75 11.04 -0.30
CA VAL A 53 -0.97 10.43 0.80
C VAL A 53 -0.20 9.19 0.32
N GLU A 54 1.04 9.06 0.79
CA GLU A 54 1.95 7.99 0.38
C GLU A 54 1.64 6.67 1.11
N TYR A 55 1.14 6.75 2.35
CA TYR A 55 0.71 5.61 3.16
C TYR A 55 -0.64 5.89 3.85
N CYS A 56 -1.49 4.88 3.98
CA CYS A 56 -2.79 5.04 4.65
C CYS A 56 -2.66 5.58 6.08
N PHE A 57 -1.58 5.28 6.80
CA PHE A 57 -1.38 5.76 8.18
C PHE A 57 -1.15 7.27 8.30
N GLN A 58 -0.86 7.96 7.18
CA GLN A 58 -0.70 9.41 7.14
C GLN A 58 -2.05 10.13 7.12
N TYR A 59 -3.13 9.41 6.82
CA TYR A 59 -4.48 9.95 6.94
C TYR A 59 -4.86 10.13 8.42
N SER A 60 -5.47 11.27 8.76
CA SER A 60 -5.83 11.61 10.15
C SER A 60 -6.85 10.64 10.75
N GLU A 61 -7.77 10.12 9.94
CA GLU A 61 -8.79 9.16 10.39
C GLU A 61 -8.30 7.70 10.31
N TYR A 62 -7.02 7.46 10.06
CA TYR A 62 -6.50 6.09 10.05
C TYR A 62 -6.43 5.49 11.46
N PRO A 63 -6.90 4.25 11.68
CA PRO A 63 -7.54 3.35 10.73
C PRO A 63 -8.99 3.76 10.43
N CYS A 64 -9.33 3.95 9.15
CA CYS A 64 -10.66 4.37 8.71
C CYS A 64 -11.56 3.18 8.35
N GLU A 65 -12.84 3.43 8.07
CA GLU A 65 -13.80 2.35 7.83
C GLU A 65 -13.52 1.52 6.58
N LYS A 66 -12.93 2.14 5.54
CA LYS A 66 -12.41 1.42 4.36
C LYS A 66 -11.26 0.45 4.71
N TYR A 67 -10.55 0.72 5.81
CA TYR A 67 -9.37 -0.03 6.26
C TYR A 67 -9.69 -1.02 7.40
N LYS A 68 -10.81 -0.88 8.11
CA LYS A 68 -11.15 -1.72 9.27
C LYS A 68 -11.14 -3.22 8.96
N HIS A 69 -11.84 -3.60 7.89
CA HIS A 69 -12.11 -4.98 7.46
C HIS A 69 -11.07 -5.56 6.51
N ILE A 70 -9.95 -4.87 6.38
CA ILE A 70 -9.05 -5.09 5.26
C ILE A 70 -8.18 -6.33 5.41
N ASP A 71 -8.18 -6.97 6.58
CA ASP A 71 -7.51 -8.24 6.85
C ASP A 71 -8.53 -9.34 7.23
N ASP A 72 -9.82 -9.10 6.98
CA ASP A 72 -10.90 -10.07 7.28
C ASP A 72 -10.79 -11.31 6.40
N PHE A 73 -10.16 -11.16 5.23
CA PHE A 73 -9.91 -12.24 4.29
C PHE A 73 -8.42 -12.40 4.05
N ASP A 74 -7.97 -13.65 4.07
CA ASP A 74 -6.62 -13.97 3.65
C ASP A 74 -6.49 -13.83 2.13
N SER A 75 -5.31 -13.42 1.67
CA SER A 75 -5.02 -13.24 0.26
C SER A 75 -3.64 -13.79 -0.07
N PHE A 76 -2.59 -13.14 0.43
CA PHE A 76 -1.20 -13.56 0.25
C PHE A 76 -0.45 -13.47 1.57
N ILE A 77 0.70 -14.15 1.69
CA ILE A 77 1.49 -14.16 2.92
C ILE A 77 1.83 -12.75 3.46
N THR A 78 1.97 -11.77 2.57
CA THR A 78 2.27 -10.37 2.93
C THR A 78 1.08 -9.61 3.52
N HIS A 79 -0.15 -10.14 3.38
CA HIS A 79 -1.35 -9.61 4.04
C HIS A 79 -1.27 -9.82 5.57
N ARG A 80 -0.70 -10.94 6.02
CA ARG A 80 -0.64 -11.31 7.44
C ARG A 80 -0.01 -10.25 8.34
N ASN A 81 1.06 -9.61 7.88
CA ASN A 81 1.84 -8.65 8.68
C ASN A 81 1.53 -7.19 8.38
N ARG A 82 0.62 -6.93 7.45
CA ARG A 82 0.37 -5.62 6.87
C ARG A 82 0.08 -4.50 7.89
N LYS A 83 -0.85 -4.71 8.82
CA LYS A 83 -1.15 -3.72 9.88
C LYS A 83 0.07 -3.47 10.77
N ALA A 84 0.78 -4.53 11.13
CA ALA A 84 2.00 -4.43 11.94
C ALA A 84 3.12 -3.70 11.18
N ASP A 85 3.27 -3.96 9.88
CA ASP A 85 4.29 -3.34 9.05
C ASP A 85 3.97 -1.86 8.79
N LEU A 86 2.69 -1.46 8.62
CA LEU A 86 2.35 -0.02 8.61
C LEU A 86 2.62 0.67 9.93
N LYS A 87 2.37 -0.01 11.05
CA LYS A 87 2.68 0.53 12.38
C LYS A 87 4.18 0.79 12.49
N LYS A 88 5.02 -0.19 12.12
CA LYS A 88 6.48 -0.02 12.05
C LYS A 88 6.87 1.10 11.08
N ALA A 89 6.26 1.17 9.90
CA ALA A 89 6.56 2.22 8.92
C ALA A 89 6.28 3.63 9.47
N LYS A 90 5.19 3.78 10.23
CA LYS A 90 4.85 5.01 10.96
C LYS A 90 5.87 5.31 12.06
N GLU A 91 6.23 4.32 12.88
CA GLU A 91 7.18 4.45 13.99
C GLU A 91 8.59 4.84 13.52
N TYR A 92 9.09 4.16 12.49
CA TYR A 92 10.41 4.41 11.91
C TYR A 92 10.43 5.55 10.89
N ARG A 93 9.29 6.21 10.66
CA ARG A 93 9.13 7.34 9.71
C ARG A 93 9.71 6.99 8.35
N ILE A 94 9.34 5.83 7.78
CA ILE A 94 9.72 5.47 6.42
C ILE A 94 9.29 6.62 5.51
N LYS A 95 10.27 7.36 4.99
CA LYS A 95 10.07 8.33 3.92
C LYS A 95 10.10 7.57 2.59
N ALA A 96 9.31 8.01 1.62
CA ALA A 96 9.60 7.66 0.23
C ALA A 96 11.05 8.08 -0.06
N PRO A 97 11.85 7.21 -0.70
CA PRO A 97 13.26 7.47 -0.99
C PRO A 97 13.45 8.68 -1.90
#